data_AF-A0A359KI49-F1
#
_entry.id   AF-A0A359KI49-F1
#
_cell.length_a   1.000
_cell.length_b   1.000
_cell.length_c   1.000
_cell.angle_alpha   90.00
_cell.angle_beta   90.00
_cell.angle_gamma   90.00
#
_symmetry.space_group_name_H-M   'P 1'
#
loop_
_entity.id
_entity.type
_entity.pdbx_description
1 polymer ?
#
loop_
_entity_poly.entity_id
_entity_poly.type
_entity_poly.pdbx_seq_one_letter_code
_entity_poly.pdbx_strand_id
1 'polypeptide(L)' 'MADLSAFPVTRPFPPQHPDRLQLYSLATPNGVKVSILLEELGL' A
#
# COMPACT_ATOMS: atom_id res chain seq x y z
N MET A 1 -11.18 -13.19 3.12
CA MET A 1 -10.14 -12.13 3.05
C MET A 1 -9.35 -12.33 1.78
N ALA A 2 -8.88 -11.26 1.15
CA ALA A 2 -8.00 -11.37 -0.03
C ALA A 2 -6.68 -12.05 0.37
N ASP A 3 -6.21 -12.98 -0.46
CA ASP A 3 -4.92 -13.63 -0.27
C ASP A 3 -3.88 -12.91 -1.13
N LEU A 4 -2.89 -12.30 -0.46
CA LEU A 4 -1.78 -11.58 -1.10
C LEU A 4 -0.45 -12.36 -1.00
N SER A 5 -0.46 -13.60 -0.48
CA SER A 5 0.74 -14.42 -0.30
C SER A 5 1.45 -14.76 -1.61
N ALA A 6 0.74 -14.70 -2.74
CA ALA A 6 1.30 -14.88 -4.08
C ALA A 6 2.32 -13.80 -4.46
N PHE A 7 2.31 -12.63 -3.82
CA PHE A 7 3.21 -11.51 -4.14
C PHE A 7 4.43 -11.48 -3.20
N PRO A 8 5.67 -11.69 -3.69
CA PRO A 8 6.86 -11.76 -2.85
C PRO A 8 7.14 -10.52 -1.99
N VAL A 9 6.68 -9.34 -2.42
CA VAL A 9 6.81 -8.07 -1.68
C VAL A 9 6.14 -8.11 -0.30
N THR A 10 5.14 -8.99 -0.12
CA THR A 10 4.44 -9.15 1.17
C THR A 10 5.25 -9.90 2.22
N ARG A 11 6.34 -10.58 1.83
CA ARG A 11 7.22 -11.28 2.80
C ARG A 11 7.96 -10.30 3.71
N PRO A 12 8.70 -9.30 3.18
CA PRO A 12 9.32 -8.28 4.04
C PRO A 12 8.30 -7.29 4.62
N PHE A 13 7.13 -7.15 3.98
CA PHE A 13 6.09 -6.21 4.41
C PHE A 13 4.70 -6.88 4.48
N PRO A 14 4.42 -7.68 5.54
CA PRO A 14 3.17 -8.41 5.66
C PRO A 14 1.96 -7.48 5.82
N PRO A 15 0.90 -7.63 5.00
CA PRO A 15 -0.29 -6.78 5.09
C PRO A 15 -1.11 -7.12 6.34
N GLN A 16 -1.36 -6.12 7.20
CA GLN A 16 -2.25 -6.27 8.36
C GLN A 16 -3.73 -6.16 7.97
N HIS A 17 -4.02 -5.46 6.87
CA HIS A 17 -5.34 -5.29 6.30
C HIS A 17 -5.30 -5.68 4.82
N PRO A 18 -5.32 -6.99 4.49
CA PRO A 18 -5.14 -7.49 3.12
C PRO A 18 -6.30 -7.12 2.17
N ASP A 19 -7.42 -6.66 2.72
CA ASP A 19 -8.58 -6.11 2.02
C ASP A 19 -8.38 -4.66 1.53
N ARG A 20 -7.32 -3.97 1.96
CA ARG A 20 -7.00 -2.59 1.56
C ARG A 20 -5.92 -2.54 0.49
N LEU A 21 -5.79 -1.38 -0.18
CA LEU A 21 -4.66 -1.09 -1.04
C LEU A 21 -3.36 -1.03 -0.22
N GLN A 22 -2.32 -1.75 -0.66
CA GLN A 22 -1.02 -1.77 0.01
C GLN A 22 -0.08 -0.74 -0.62
N LEU A 23 0.23 0.35 0.11
CA LEU A 23 1.17 1.38 -0.34
C LEU A 23 2.58 1.11 0.18
N TYR A 24 3.46 0.61 -0.69
CA TYR A 24 4.89 0.46 -0.41
C TYR A 24 5.65 1.68 -0.95
N SER A 25 5.87 2.69 -0.11
CA SER A 25 6.42 3.98 -0.53
C SER A 25 7.32 4.62 0.54
N LEU A 26 7.92 5.76 0.20
CA LEU A 26 8.63 6.66 1.12
C LEU A 26 8.15 8.09 0.90
N ALA A 27 8.35 8.97 1.88
CA ALA A 27 7.94 10.38 1.84
C ALA A 27 8.85 11.26 0.93
N THR A 28 9.07 10.81 -0.31
CA THR A 28 9.77 11.57 -1.36
C THR A 28 8.77 12.41 -2.16
N PRO A 29 9.20 13.42 -2.94
CA PRO A 29 8.30 14.21 -3.79
C PRO A 29 7.47 13.38 -4.78
N ASN A 30 7.95 12.21 -5.20
CA ASN A 30 7.17 11.30 -6.03
C ASN A 30 6.27 10.38 -5.19
N GLY A 31 6.76 9.91 -4.04
CA GLY A 31 5.98 9.03 -3.16
C GLY A 31 4.75 9.72 -2.57
N VAL A 32 4.86 11.01 -2.21
CA VAL A 32 3.73 11.77 -1.66
C VAL A 32 2.61 11.99 -2.67
N LYS A 33 2.88 11.91 -3.98
CA LYS A 33 1.83 12.02 -5.01
C LYS A 33 0.76 10.94 -4.83
N VAL A 34 1.18 9.72 -4.51
CA VAL A 34 0.27 8.58 -4.33
C VAL A 34 -0.41 8.65 -2.97
N SER A 35 0.32 8.97 -1.90
CA SER A 35 -0.30 9.08 -0.57
C SER A 35 -1.34 10.22 -0.52
N ILE A 36 -1.03 11.38 -1.10
CA ILE A 36 -1.98 12.51 -1.19
C ILE A 36 -3.21 12.09 -2.00
N LEU A 37 -3.05 11.43 -3.16
CA LEU A 37 -4.19 10.96 -3.93
C LEU A 37 -5.11 10.04 -3.11
N LEU A 38 -4.54 9.10 -2.34
CA LEU A 38 -5.34 8.18 -1.53
C LEU A 38 -6.13 8.93 -0.45
N GLU A 39 -5.50 9.89 0.23
CA GLU A 39 -6.17 10.75 1.21
C GLU A 39 -7.30 11.59 0.56
N GLU A 40 -7.04 12.23 -0.57
CA GLU A 40 -8.02 13.07 -1.29
C GLU A 40 -9.22 12.25 -1.81
N LEU A 41 -9.03 10.97 -2.10
CA LEU A 41 -10.11 10.05 -2.52
C LEU A 41 -10.79 9.33 -1.35
N GLY A 42 -10.28 9.46 -0.12
CA GLY A 42 -10.82 8.78 1.06
C GLY A 42 -10.66 7.26 1.02
N LEU A 43 -9.55 6.78 0.45
CA LEU A 43 -9.21 5.36 0.33
C LEU A 43 -8.32 4.87 1.49
#